data_AF-A0A7W3MXN4-F1
#
_entry.id   AF-A0A7W3MXN4-F1
#
_cell.length_a   1.000
_cell.length_b   1.000
_cell.length_c   1.000
_cell.angle_alpha   90.00
_cell.angle_beta   90.00
_cell.angle_gamma   90.00
#
_symmetry.space_group_name_H-M   'P 1'
#
loop_
_entity.id
_entity.type
_entity.pdbx_description
1 polymer ?
#
loop_
_entity_poly.entity_id
_entity_poly.type
_entity_poly.pdbx_seq_one_letter_code
_entity_poly.pdbx_strand_id
1 'polypeptide(L)' 'MQNTESPMRRERIRRGLTLAQVAAACTELGVPLSESQASRIERGEHAGRPETRAALAKVLGLDAYSDFGVSA' A
#
# COMPACT_ATOMS: atom_id res chain seq x y z
N MET A 1 -8.45 -6.62 21.64
CA MET A 1 -7.43 -5.96 20.80
C MET A 1 -7.99 -5.84 19.39
N GLN A 2 -8.30 -4.64 18.93
CA GLN A 2 -8.75 -4.46 17.54
C GLN A 2 -7.54 -4.69 16.64
N ASN A 3 -7.45 -5.89 16.07
CA ASN A 3 -6.47 -6.24 15.05
C ASN A 3 -6.99 -5.66 13.73
N THR A 4 -6.98 -4.34 13.62
CA THR A 4 -7.50 -3.63 12.45
C THR A 4 -6.48 -3.79 11.32
N GLU A 5 -6.49 -4.94 10.65
CA GLU A 5 -5.62 -5.16 9.48
C GLU A 5 -5.89 -4.05 8.46
N SER A 6 -4.84 -3.35 8.05
CA SER A 6 -4.96 -2.25 7.08
C SER A 6 -5.60 -2.76 5.77
N PRO A 7 -6.37 -1.92 5.05
CA PRO A 7 -6.95 -2.29 3.76
C PRO A 7 -5.89 -2.86 2.80
N MET A 8 -4.70 -2.26 2.79
CA MET A 8 -3.53 -2.74 2.06
C MET A 8 -3.15 -4.18 2.42
N ARG A 9 -3.01 -4.50 3.72
CA ARG A 9 -2.65 -5.85 4.18
C ARG A 9 -3.69 -6.87 3.76
N ARG A 10 -4.96 -6.56 4.00
CA ARG A 10 -6.09 -7.46 3.68
C ARG A 10 -6.08 -7.81 2.21
N GLU A 11 -5.96 -6.80 1.35
CA GLU A 11 -6.05 -6.99 -0.09
C GLU A 11 -4.81 -7.66 -0.67
N ARG A 12 -3.62 -7.33 -0.15
CA ARG A 12 -2.37 -8.00 -0.51
C ARG A 12 -2.43 -9.50 -0.20
N ILE A 13 -2.88 -9.87 1.01
CA ILE A 13 -3.04 -11.28 1.41
C ILE A 13 -4.10 -11.97 0.55
N ARG A 14 -5.24 -11.32 0.29
CA ARG A 14 -6.30 -11.85 -0.58
C ARG A 14 -5.81 -12.17 -1.99
N ARG A 15 -4.85 -11.39 -2.51
CA ARG A 15 -4.22 -11.58 -3.82
C ARG A 15 -2.99 -12.50 -3.79
N GLY A 16 -2.56 -12.99 -2.62
CA GLY A 16 -1.37 -13.83 -2.49
C GLY A 16 -0.06 -13.11 -2.80
N LEU A 17 -0.02 -11.78 -2.65
CA LEU A 17 1.14 -10.96 -2.97
C LEU A 17 2.08 -10.77 -1.77
N THR A 18 3.38 -10.74 -2.02
CA THR A 18 4.38 -10.27 -1.06
C THR A 18 4.53 -8.75 -1.13
N LEU A 19 5.08 -8.12 -0.09
CA LEU A 19 5.38 -6.68 -0.12
C LEU A 19 6.40 -6.34 -1.20
N ALA A 20 7.38 -7.21 -1.45
CA ALA A 20 8.34 -7.08 -2.54
C ALA A 20 7.65 -7.06 -3.92
N GLN A 21 6.65 -7.91 -4.14
CA GLN A 21 5.87 -7.92 -5.39
C GLN A 21 5.04 -6.65 -5.56
N VAL A 22 4.43 -6.15 -4.49
CA VAL A 22 3.69 -4.87 -4.52
C VAL A 22 4.63 -3.70 -4.84
N ALA A 23 5.80 -3.68 -4.21
CA ALA A 23 6.83 -2.67 -4.43
C ALA A 23 7.37 -2.69 -5.87
N ALA A 24 7.63 -3.89 -6.41
CA ALA A 24 8.03 -4.07 -7.81
C ALA A 24 6.95 -3.56 -8.77
N ALA A 25 5.69 -3.94 -8.56
CA ALA A 25 4.57 -3.48 -9.40
C ALA A 25 4.39 -1.95 -9.36
N CYS A 26 4.59 -1.30 -8.20
CA CYS A 26 4.59 0.16 -8.13
C CYS A 26 5.75 0.78 -8.91
N THR A 27 6.93 0.15 -8.84
CA THR A 27 8.13 0.60 -9.57
C THR A 27 7.94 0.46 -11.09
N GLU A 28 7.29 -0.61 -11.56
CA GLU A 28 6.91 -0.80 -12.97
C GLU A 28 5.93 0.27 -13.47
N LEU A 29 5.11 0.84 -12.58
CA LEU A 29 4.24 1.99 -12.88
C LEU A 29 4.98 3.34 -12.86
N GLY A 30 6.31 3.34 -12.71
CA GLY A 30 7.14 4.53 -12.66
C GLY A 30 7.18 5.21 -11.28
N VAL A 31 6.71 4.54 -10.22
CA VAL A 31 6.74 5.06 -8.85
C VAL A 31 7.70 4.21 -8.01
N PRO A 32 8.96 4.67 -7.81
CA PRO A 32 9.93 3.92 -7.02
C PRO A 32 9.41 3.67 -5.61
N LEU A 33 9.25 2.40 -5.25
CA LEU A 33 8.81 1.98 -3.94
C LEU A 33 9.66 0.80 -3.48
N SER A 34 10.28 0.91 -2.31
CA SER A 34 10.97 -0.21 -1.68
C SER A 34 10.02 -1.07 -0.84
N GLU A 35 10.37 -2.33 -0.63
CA GLU A 35 9.64 -3.23 0.28
C GLU A 35 9.53 -2.64 1.70
N SER A 36 10.62 -2.05 2.21
CA SER A 36 10.63 -1.40 3.54
C SER A 36 9.64 -0.23 3.61
N GLN A 37 9.52 0.58 2.56
CA GLN A 37 8.50 1.64 2.50
C GLN A 37 7.09 1.07 2.43
N ALA A 38 6.85 0.06 1.59
CA ALA A 38 5.57 -0.62 1.49
C ALA A 38 5.15 -1.22 2.85
N SER A 39 6.10 -1.78 3.60
CA SER A 39 5.89 -2.31 4.94
C SER A 39 5.46 -1.24 5.96
N ARG A 40 6.12 -0.07 5.96
CA ARG A 40 5.72 1.06 6.83
C ARG A 40 4.33 1.60 6.48
N ILE A 41 4.03 1.66 5.18
CA ILE A 41 2.69 2.07 4.70
C ILE A 41 1.63 1.07 5.14
N GLU A 42 1.88 -0.23 4.97
CA GLU A 42 0.96 -1.27 5.39
C GLU A 42 0.68 -1.23 6.90
N ARG A 43 1.67 -0.88 7.72
CA ARG A 43 1.53 -0.73 9.18
C ARG A 43 0.93 0.61 9.62
N GLY A 44 0.67 1.54 8.68
CA GLY A 44 0.17 2.87 8.99
C GLY A 44 1.21 3.82 9.61
N GLU A 45 2.49 3.45 9.62
CA GLU A 45 3.58 4.30 10.14
C GLU A 45 3.90 5.47 9.21
N HIS A 46 3.53 5.36 7.92
CA HIS A 46 3.73 6.37 6.91
C HIS A 46 2.65 6.27 5.84
N ALA A 47 1.98 7.36 5.48
CA ALA A 47 0.92 7.29 4.46
C ALA A 47 1.45 7.17 3.02
N GLY A 48 2.73 7.50 2.78
CA GLY A 48 3.27 7.64 1.43
C GLY A 48 2.89 8.96 0.76
N ARG A 49 3.62 9.32 -0.31
CA ARG A 49 3.29 10.49 -1.14
C ARG A 49 2.00 10.22 -1.93
N PRO A 50 1.29 11.27 -2.43
CA PRO A 50 0.10 11.08 -3.27
C PRO A 50 0.33 10.13 -4.44
N GLU A 51 1.47 10.24 -5.14
CA GLU A 51 1.84 9.32 -6.23
C GLU A 51 2.00 7.86 -5.77
N THR A 52 2.58 7.64 -4.59
CA THR A 52 2.75 6.31 -3.99
C THR A 52 1.40 5.69 -3.63
N ARG A 53 0.50 6.49 -3.04
CA ARG A 53 -0.86 6.04 -2.71
C ARG A 53 -1.64 5.69 -3.96
N ALA A 54 -1.54 6.50 -5.02
CA ALA A 54 -2.18 6.21 -6.29
C ALA A 54 -1.64 4.92 -6.95
N ALA A 55 -0.32 4.70 -6.91
CA ALA A 55 0.28 3.47 -7.42
C ALA A 55 -0.16 2.24 -6.61
N LEU A 56 -0.13 2.32 -5.28
CA LEU A 56 -0.58 1.24 -4.40
C LEU A 56 -2.07 0.92 -4.60
N ALA A 57 -2.90 1.95 -4.68
CA ALA A 57 -4.32 1.84 -5.00
C ALA A 57 -4.54 1.11 -6.33
N LYS A 58 -3.79 1.48 -7.38
CA LYS A 58 -3.88 0.81 -8.68
C LYS A 58 -3.44 -0.65 -8.63
N VAL A 59 -2.31 -0.97 -7.97
CA VAL A 59 -1.79 -2.35 -7.86
C VAL A 59 -2.73 -3.25 -7.07
N LEU A 60 -3.29 -2.73 -5.98
CA LEU A 60 -4.12 -3.49 -5.06
C LEU A 60 -5.62 -3.36 -5.36
N GLY A 61 -6.04 -2.53 -6.31
CA GLY A 61 -7.45 -2.27 -6.58
C GLY A 61 -8.18 -1.65 -5.38
N LEU A 62 -7.49 -0.76 -4.67
CA LEU A 62 -8.01 0.00 -3.53
C LEU A 62 -8.28 1.45 -3.95
N ASP A 63 -8.94 2.22 -3.10
CA ASP A 63 -9.10 3.66 -3.27
C ASP A 63 -7.97 4.45 -2.57
N ALA A 64 -7.34 5.37 -3.30
CA ALA A 64 -6.19 6.11 -2.80
C ALA A 64 -6.51 7.07 -1.63
N TYR A 65 -7.77 7.51 -1.49
CA TYR A 65 -8.20 8.48 -0.50
C TYR A 65 -8.86 7.82 0.72
N SER A 66 -9.77 6.86 0.52
CA SER A 66 -10.46 6.18 1.63
C SER A 66 -9.60 5.11 2.29
N ASP A 67 -8.76 4.41 1.54
CA ASP A 67 -8.10 3.20 2.04
C ASP A 67 -6.65 3.43 2.49
N PHE A 68 -6.04 4.52 2.04
CA PHE A 68 -4.73 5.01 2.50
C PHE A 68 -4.85 6.32 3.30
N GLY A 69 -6.04 6.55 3.86
CA GLY A 69 -6.44 7.78 4.54
C GLY A 69 -5.33 8.39 5.39
N VAL A 70 -4.94 9.61 5.03
CA VAL A 70 -4.34 10.54 5.98
C VAL A 70 -5.52 11.08 6.75
N SER A 71 -5.64 10.77 8.05
CA SER A 71 -6.44 11.63 8.93
C SER A 71 -5.86 13.04 8.80
N ALA A 72 -6.67 13.97 8.28
CA ALA A 72 -6.32 15.38 8.28
C ALA A 72 -5.91 15.85 9.69
#